data_AF-A0A3P1CD29-F1
#
_entry.id   AF-A0A3P1CD29-F1
#
_cell.length_a   1.000
_cell.length_b   1.000
_cell.length_c   1.000
_cell.angle_alpha   90.00
_cell.angle_beta   90.00
_cell.angle_gamma   90.00
#
_symmetry.space_group_name_H-M   'P 1'
#
loop_
_entity.id
_entity.type
_entity.pdbx_description
1 polymer ?
#
loop_
_entity_poly.entity_id
_entity_poly.type
_entity_poly.pdbx_seq_one_letter_code
_entity_poly.pdbx_strand_id
1 'polypeptide(L)'
;MDAYRGFVMFLMAAEILHYGRISEALPDSSFWRFMDHHQSHVEWFGCTLHDLIQPSFSFLVGVALPYSIASRQAKDEPFGVMFAQTLRRSLILVLLGIFLRSVGREQTNFTFEDTLTQIGLGYPFLFLLGFRSTRTVWVALAAILVGYWLAFVLYPLPGPGFSYEAVGVPADWPYHKTGIAAHFNKNSNLAWAFDTWFLNLFPRAKTFLYNGGGYATLSFIPTLGTMVLGLQAGRWLRAGLPYPDLLKRFLLAGVMGLATGWLLTITGISPSIKRIWTPGWVLFSGGWCFLLISAFYYIIDVRQWRGWAFPLVVIGMNSIAIYCLVHLIDHFIIDTFKTHLGQTVFDQFGPYEPLASGGAALLVFWLILYWMYKKKLFIRV
;
A
#
# COMPACT_ATOMS: atom_id res chain seq x y z
N MET A 1 1.85 -10.90 -13.14
CA MET A 1 2.42 -9.99 -12.12
C MET A 1 2.26 -8.53 -12.52
N ASP A 2 2.75 -8.12 -13.69
CA ASP A 2 2.75 -6.70 -14.09
C ASP A 2 1.34 -6.13 -14.27
N ALA A 3 0.38 -6.90 -14.79
CA ALA A 3 -1.02 -6.46 -14.88
C ALA A 3 -1.64 -6.18 -13.50
N TYR A 4 -1.36 -7.04 -12.50
CA TYR A 4 -1.82 -6.80 -11.12
C TYR A 4 -1.15 -5.56 -10.53
N ARG A 5 0.18 -5.39 -10.72
CA ARG A 5 0.86 -4.16 -10.30
C ARG A 5 0.26 -2.92 -10.96
N GLY A 6 -0.02 -3.01 -12.26
CA GLY A 6 -0.64 -1.96 -13.06
C GLY A 6 -2.04 -1.60 -12.61
N PHE A 7 -2.86 -2.59 -12.29
CA PHE A 7 -4.18 -2.39 -11.69
C PHE A 7 -4.09 -1.57 -10.41
N VAL A 8 -3.17 -1.95 -9.51
CA VAL A 8 -3.00 -1.26 -8.24
C VAL A 8 -2.50 0.19 -8.44
N MET A 9 -1.53 0.40 -9.33
CA MET A 9 -1.06 1.75 -9.69
C MET A 9 -2.18 2.58 -10.34
N PHE A 10 -3.04 1.96 -11.16
CA PHE A 10 -4.18 2.62 -11.78
C PHE A 10 -5.19 3.06 -10.72
N LEU A 11 -5.53 2.21 -9.75
CA LEU A 11 -6.44 2.58 -8.66
C LEU A 11 -5.94 3.77 -7.84
N MET A 12 -4.63 3.83 -7.60
CA MET A 12 -3.99 4.97 -6.92
C MET A 12 -4.01 6.22 -7.80
N ALA A 13 -3.61 6.11 -9.07
CA ALA A 13 -3.65 7.24 -10.00
C ALA A 13 -5.08 7.77 -10.21
N ALA A 14 -6.08 6.88 -10.16
CA ALA A 14 -7.48 7.21 -10.34
C ALA A 14 -8.06 8.13 -9.25
N GLU A 15 -7.36 8.36 -8.12
CA GLU A 15 -7.72 9.38 -7.13
C GLU A 15 -7.96 10.76 -7.74
N ILE A 16 -7.26 11.09 -8.84
CA ILE A 16 -7.41 12.35 -9.57
C ILE A 16 -8.81 12.53 -10.19
N LEU A 17 -9.60 11.46 -10.29
CA LEU A 17 -10.98 11.53 -10.78
C LEU A 17 -11.97 12.06 -9.73
N HIS A 18 -11.54 12.20 -8.46
CA HIS A 18 -12.30 12.79 -7.36
C HIS A 18 -13.79 12.38 -7.29
N TYR A 19 -14.07 11.07 -7.22
CA TYR A 19 -15.44 10.55 -7.18
C TYR A 19 -16.27 11.10 -6.02
N GLY A 20 -15.64 11.50 -4.90
CA GLY A 20 -16.31 12.18 -3.80
C GLY A 20 -17.04 13.45 -4.20
N ARG A 21 -16.42 14.31 -5.03
CA ARG A 21 -17.08 15.52 -5.55
C ARG A 21 -18.30 15.19 -6.42
N ILE A 22 -18.22 14.11 -7.20
CA ILE A 22 -19.33 13.64 -8.04
C ILE A 22 -20.45 13.09 -7.15
N SER A 23 -20.11 12.33 -6.11
CA SER A 23 -21.07 11.78 -5.16
C SER A 23 -21.78 12.87 -4.35
N GLU A 24 -21.07 13.94 -3.96
CA GLU A 24 -21.65 15.11 -3.30
C GLU A 24 -22.61 15.87 -4.22
N ALA A 25 -22.26 16.02 -5.50
CA ALA A 25 -23.11 16.67 -6.49
C ALA A 25 -24.34 15.82 -6.91
N LEU A 26 -24.26 14.49 -6.75
CA LEU A 26 -25.31 13.53 -7.11
C LEU A 26 -25.69 12.63 -5.92
N PRO A 27 -26.25 13.20 -4.82
CA PRO A 27 -26.45 12.48 -3.56
C PRO A 27 -27.41 11.28 -3.68
N ASP A 28 -28.36 11.34 -4.61
CA ASP A 28 -29.35 10.28 -4.83
C ASP A 28 -28.76 9.06 -5.55
N SER A 29 -27.59 9.19 -6.19
CA SER A 29 -26.97 8.10 -6.93
C SER A 29 -26.29 7.10 -5.99
N SER A 30 -26.85 5.89 -5.91
CA SER A 30 -26.21 4.78 -5.18
C SER A 30 -24.89 4.33 -5.83
N PHE A 31 -24.78 4.47 -7.15
CA PHE A 31 -23.57 4.15 -7.90
C PHE A 31 -22.40 5.06 -7.50
N TRP A 32 -22.60 6.39 -7.48
CA TRP A 32 -21.51 7.32 -7.15
C TRP A 32 -21.10 7.24 -5.68
N ARG A 33 -22.05 7.01 -4.77
CA ARG A 33 -21.73 6.70 -3.37
C ARG A 33 -20.90 5.43 -3.22
N PHE A 34 -21.18 4.39 -4.00
CA PHE A 34 -20.38 3.16 -4.02
C PHE A 34 -18.97 3.41 -4.56
N MET A 35 -18.84 4.16 -5.67
CA MET A 35 -17.55 4.48 -6.27
C MET A 35 -16.68 5.33 -5.33
N ASP A 36 -17.27 6.34 -4.68
CA ASP A 36 -16.60 7.17 -3.68
C ASP A 36 -16.16 6.34 -2.45
N HIS A 37 -17.04 5.49 -1.93
CA HIS A 37 -16.69 4.58 -0.82
C HIS A 37 -15.47 3.71 -1.16
N HIS A 38 -15.36 3.21 -2.40
CA HIS A 38 -14.22 2.38 -2.81
C HIS A 38 -12.99 3.16 -3.29
N GLN A 39 -13.08 4.48 -3.46
CA GLN A 39 -11.94 5.38 -3.71
C GLN A 39 -11.42 6.06 -2.43
N SER A 40 -12.19 6.03 -1.34
CA SER A 40 -11.80 6.56 -0.05
C SER A 40 -11.24 5.48 0.89
N HIS A 41 -10.44 5.91 1.88
CA HIS A 41 -9.95 5.03 2.95
C HIS A 41 -10.99 4.90 4.06
N VAL A 42 -11.11 3.72 4.68
CA VAL A 42 -11.80 3.64 5.96
C VAL A 42 -11.11 4.52 7.00
N GLU A 43 -11.91 5.06 7.92
CA GLU A 43 -11.41 5.95 8.96
C GLU A 43 -10.54 5.24 9.99
N TRP A 44 -10.88 3.98 10.35
CA TRP A 44 -10.10 3.19 11.30
C TRP A 44 -10.24 1.68 11.06
N PHE A 45 -11.46 1.15 11.15
CA PHE A 45 -11.75 -0.27 10.98
C PHE A 45 -12.43 -0.55 9.64
N GLY A 46 -12.15 -1.72 9.08
CA GLY A 46 -12.76 -2.19 7.85
C GLY A 46 -11.77 -2.19 6.69
N CYS A 47 -12.32 -2.25 5.49
CA CYS A 47 -11.53 -2.31 4.26
C CYS A 47 -12.37 -1.81 3.09
N THR A 48 -11.86 -0.82 2.37
CA THR A 48 -12.34 -0.49 1.02
C THR A 48 -11.39 -1.06 -0.03
N LEU A 49 -11.69 -0.85 -1.31
CA LEU A 49 -10.78 -1.23 -2.38
C LEU A 49 -9.49 -0.40 -2.30
N HIS A 50 -9.62 0.88 -1.96
CA HIS A 50 -8.51 1.81 -1.81
C HIS A 50 -7.52 1.39 -0.71
N ASP A 51 -8.01 0.78 0.37
CA ASP A 51 -7.15 0.27 1.44
C ASP A 51 -6.26 -0.90 0.99
N LEU A 52 -6.64 -1.64 -0.07
CA LEU A 52 -5.88 -2.77 -0.62
C LEU A 52 -4.70 -2.35 -1.52
N ILE A 53 -4.52 -1.06 -1.80
CA ILE A 53 -3.44 -0.56 -2.66
C ILE A 53 -2.06 -0.85 -2.06
N GLN A 54 -1.79 -0.34 -0.86
CA GLN A 54 -0.50 -0.52 -0.17
C GLN A 54 -0.19 -1.99 0.15
N PRO A 55 -1.14 -2.82 0.64
CA PRO A 55 -0.90 -4.26 0.83
C PRO A 55 -0.54 -4.96 -0.48
N SER A 56 -1.23 -4.63 -1.57
CA SER A 56 -0.95 -5.22 -2.88
C SER A 56 0.45 -4.86 -3.38
N PHE A 57 0.91 -3.63 -3.20
CA PHE A 57 2.30 -3.25 -3.52
C PHE A 57 3.32 -4.02 -2.69
N SER A 58 3.14 -4.05 -1.38
CA SER A 58 4.03 -4.73 -0.45
C SER A 58 4.10 -6.23 -0.78
N PHE A 59 2.94 -6.85 -1.01
CA PHE A 59 2.84 -8.23 -1.45
C PHE A 59 3.60 -8.46 -2.77
N LEU A 60 3.39 -7.62 -3.79
CA LEU A 60 4.04 -7.75 -5.09
C LEU A 60 5.56 -7.55 -5.04
N VAL A 61 6.08 -6.72 -4.12
CA VAL A 61 7.52 -6.64 -3.84
C VAL A 61 8.04 -7.99 -3.36
N GLY A 62 7.32 -8.65 -2.45
CA GLY A 62 7.59 -10.03 -2.04
C GLY A 62 7.57 -11.02 -3.20
N VAL A 63 6.54 -10.95 -4.05
CA VAL A 63 6.40 -11.86 -5.21
C VAL A 63 7.58 -11.73 -6.18
N ALA A 64 8.08 -10.52 -6.38
CA ALA A 64 9.19 -10.25 -7.29
C ALA A 64 10.56 -10.73 -6.74
N LEU A 65 10.73 -10.79 -5.42
CA LEU A 65 12.03 -11.06 -4.80
C LEU A 65 12.65 -12.41 -5.21
N PRO A 66 11.95 -13.56 -5.22
CA PRO A 66 12.50 -14.83 -5.70
C PRO A 66 13.05 -14.79 -7.12
N TYR A 67 12.43 -14.01 -8.01
CA TYR A 67 12.89 -13.84 -9.39
C TYR A 67 14.14 -12.96 -9.44
N SER A 68 14.17 -11.88 -8.64
CA SER A 68 15.35 -11.01 -8.54
C SER A 68 16.57 -11.75 -7.98
N ILE A 69 16.39 -12.59 -6.95
CA ILE A 69 17.48 -13.39 -6.37
C ILE A 69 17.99 -14.40 -7.41
N ALA A 70 17.10 -15.17 -8.04
CA ALA A 70 17.49 -16.17 -9.03
C ALA A 70 18.23 -15.57 -10.23
N SER A 71 17.78 -14.41 -10.72
CA SER A 71 18.44 -13.72 -11.83
C SER A 71 19.86 -13.25 -11.49
N ARG A 72 20.13 -12.89 -10.23
CA ARG A 72 21.46 -12.48 -9.76
C ARG A 72 22.37 -13.68 -9.46
N GLN A 73 21.81 -14.74 -8.88
CA GLN A 73 22.51 -16.01 -8.68
C GLN A 73 22.94 -16.64 -10.00
N ALA A 74 22.12 -16.54 -11.05
CA ALA A 74 22.48 -16.99 -12.40
C ALA A 74 23.62 -16.17 -13.05
N LYS A 75 24.03 -15.06 -12.43
CA LYS A 75 25.18 -14.23 -12.83
C LYS A 75 26.35 -14.34 -11.85
N ASP A 76 26.31 -15.33 -10.96
CA ASP A 76 27.32 -15.56 -9.92
C ASP A 76 27.60 -14.33 -9.03
N GLU A 77 26.60 -13.46 -8.85
CA GLU A 77 26.77 -12.24 -8.05
C GLU A 77 26.92 -12.61 -6.56
N PRO A 78 28.00 -12.16 -5.88
CA PRO A 78 28.22 -12.49 -4.47
C PRO A 78 27.12 -11.95 -3.57
N PHE A 79 26.82 -12.68 -2.49
CA PHE A 79 25.79 -12.27 -1.51
C PHE A 79 26.00 -10.85 -0.97
N GLY A 80 27.23 -10.47 -0.62
CA GLY A 80 27.54 -9.14 -0.10
C GLY A 80 27.21 -8.02 -1.08
N VAL A 81 27.47 -8.23 -2.37
CA VAL A 81 27.14 -7.26 -3.43
C VAL A 81 25.62 -7.14 -3.59
N MET A 82 24.92 -8.27 -3.63
CA MET A 82 23.46 -8.28 -3.70
C MET A 82 22.84 -7.55 -2.49
N PHE A 83 23.37 -7.77 -1.29
CA PHE A 83 22.89 -7.15 -0.06
C PHE A 83 23.17 -5.64 -0.01
N ALA A 84 24.37 -5.20 -0.41
CA ALA A 84 24.70 -3.78 -0.51
C ALA A 84 23.78 -3.04 -1.50
N GLN A 85 23.49 -3.64 -2.65
CA GLN A 85 22.52 -3.11 -3.60
C GLN A 85 21.10 -3.08 -3.01
N THR A 86 20.71 -4.09 -2.23
CA THR A 86 19.43 -4.11 -1.50
C THR A 86 19.34 -2.96 -0.48
N LEU A 87 20.42 -2.68 0.26
CA LEU A 87 20.47 -1.54 1.19
C LEU A 87 20.38 -0.20 0.45
N ARG A 88 21.09 -0.05 -0.68
CA ARG A 88 20.98 1.14 -1.53
C ARG A 88 19.54 1.33 -2.03
N ARG A 89 18.89 0.27 -2.49
CA ARG A 89 17.49 0.28 -2.94
C ARG A 89 16.54 0.73 -1.84
N SER A 90 16.68 0.11 -0.68
CA SER A 90 15.95 0.46 0.54
C SER A 90 16.09 1.94 0.85
N LEU A 91 17.33 2.45 0.88
CA LEU A 91 17.60 3.86 1.17
C LEU A 91 16.98 4.80 0.14
N ILE A 92 17.09 4.49 -1.17
CA ILE A 92 16.48 5.31 -2.22
C ILE A 92 14.96 5.36 -2.07
N LEU A 93 14.30 4.26 -1.74
CA LEU A 93 12.84 4.24 -1.53
C LEU A 93 12.43 5.09 -0.32
N VAL A 94 13.16 5.01 0.79
CA VAL A 94 12.93 5.86 1.98
C VAL A 94 13.12 7.34 1.64
N LEU A 95 14.22 7.69 0.98
CA LEU A 95 14.50 9.07 0.59
C LEU A 95 13.48 9.60 -0.42
N LEU A 96 13.03 8.77 -1.36
CA LEU A 96 12.00 9.13 -2.33
C LEU A 96 10.64 9.34 -1.65
N GLY A 97 10.27 8.50 -0.67
CA GLY A 97 9.05 8.69 0.13
C GLY A 97 9.06 10.02 0.88
N ILE A 98 10.15 10.30 1.62
CA ILE A 98 10.35 11.58 2.32
C ILE A 98 10.32 12.76 1.34
N PHE A 99 10.99 12.65 0.20
CA PHE A 99 11.00 13.68 -0.84
C PHE A 99 9.57 13.99 -1.30
N LEU A 100 8.80 12.97 -1.69
CA LEU A 100 7.43 13.15 -2.18
C LEU A 100 6.50 13.71 -1.09
N ARG A 101 6.72 13.36 0.19
CA ARG A 101 5.97 13.95 1.33
C ARG A 101 6.41 15.36 1.72
N SER A 102 7.51 15.84 1.14
CA SER A 102 8.05 17.19 1.34
C SER A 102 7.70 18.15 0.20
N VAL A 103 7.17 17.66 -0.94
CA VAL A 103 6.77 18.51 -2.07
C VAL A 103 5.75 19.56 -1.61
N GLY A 104 6.03 20.82 -1.93
CA GLY A 104 5.18 21.96 -1.55
C GLY A 104 5.26 22.38 -0.08
N ARG A 105 6.20 21.85 0.71
CA ARG A 105 6.43 22.25 2.12
C ARG A 105 7.61 23.21 2.23
N GLU A 106 7.60 24.06 3.25
CA GLU A 106 8.69 25.01 3.55
C GLU A 106 9.98 24.34 4.05
N GLN A 107 9.87 23.09 4.54
CA GLN A 107 11.00 22.30 5.00
C GLN A 107 10.75 20.81 4.70
N THR A 108 11.82 20.01 4.76
CA THR A 108 11.72 18.54 4.67
C THR A 108 10.76 18.03 5.72
N ASN A 109 9.80 17.21 5.29
CA ASN A 109 8.84 16.53 6.13
C ASN A 109 9.33 15.11 6.38
N PHE A 110 10.10 14.93 7.46
CA PHE A 110 10.53 13.61 7.91
C PHE A 110 9.32 12.83 8.43
N THR A 111 8.76 12.04 7.54
CA THR A 111 7.73 11.06 7.80
C THR A 111 8.16 9.72 7.23
N PHE A 112 7.81 8.64 7.92
CA PHE A 112 8.17 7.29 7.52
C PHE A 112 6.95 6.39 7.30
N GLU A 113 5.74 6.95 7.24
CA GLU A 113 4.52 6.15 7.12
C GLU A 113 4.09 5.81 5.68
N ASP A 114 4.68 6.45 4.67
CA ASP A 114 4.26 6.28 3.29
C ASP A 114 4.68 4.91 2.72
N THR A 115 3.98 4.47 1.66
CA THR A 115 4.19 3.16 1.03
C THR A 115 5.65 2.90 0.65
N LEU A 116 6.36 3.88 0.09
CA LEU A 116 7.73 3.69 -0.37
C LEU A 116 8.68 3.52 0.81
N THR A 117 8.54 4.37 1.83
CA THR A 117 9.36 4.31 3.03
C THR A 117 9.13 3.01 3.81
N GLN A 118 7.88 2.60 3.99
CA GLN A 118 7.50 1.35 4.66
C GLN A 118 8.08 0.11 3.97
N ILE A 119 7.99 0.05 2.63
CA ILE A 119 8.63 -1.00 1.84
C ILE A 119 10.15 -0.93 2.00
N GLY A 120 10.73 0.27 1.89
CA GLY A 120 12.17 0.50 2.06
C GLY A 120 12.67 -0.08 3.37
N LEU A 121 12.11 0.34 4.51
CA LEU A 121 12.52 -0.10 5.85
C LEU A 121 12.46 -1.63 6.03
N GLY A 122 11.46 -2.31 5.45
CA GLY A 122 11.32 -3.76 5.57
C GLY A 122 12.10 -4.59 4.54
N TYR A 123 12.45 -4.02 3.38
CA TYR A 123 13.02 -4.76 2.25
C TYR A 123 14.35 -5.48 2.54
N PRO A 124 15.30 -4.91 3.31
CA PRO A 124 16.53 -5.63 3.69
C PRO A 124 16.25 -6.92 4.46
N PHE A 125 15.30 -6.90 5.40
CA PHE A 125 14.92 -8.09 6.17
C PHE A 125 14.22 -9.13 5.29
N LEU A 126 13.35 -8.68 4.38
CA LEU A 126 12.71 -9.55 3.40
C LEU A 126 13.76 -10.24 2.51
N PHE A 127 14.77 -9.51 2.05
CA PHE A 127 15.87 -10.06 1.26
C PHE A 127 16.60 -11.17 2.02
N LEU A 128 16.93 -10.96 3.30
CA LEU A 128 17.56 -11.99 4.14
C LEU A 128 16.67 -13.23 4.28
N LEU A 129 15.36 -13.06 4.48
CA LEU A 129 14.38 -14.14 4.52
C LEU A 129 14.26 -14.87 3.17
N GLY A 130 14.52 -14.16 2.06
CA GLY A 130 14.53 -14.69 0.70
C GLY A 130 15.46 -15.90 0.50
N PHE A 131 16.55 -15.98 1.27
CA PHE A 131 17.51 -17.10 1.25
C PHE A 131 17.21 -18.22 2.24
N ARG A 132 16.19 -18.04 3.10
CA ARG A 132 15.85 -19.02 4.15
C ARG A 132 14.82 -20.04 3.69
N SER A 133 14.80 -21.20 4.35
CA SER A 133 13.83 -22.26 4.06
C SER A 133 12.38 -21.77 4.22
N THR A 134 11.44 -22.40 3.53
CA THR A 134 9.99 -22.11 3.69
C THR A 134 9.54 -22.18 5.15
N ARG A 135 10.03 -23.15 5.92
CA ARG A 135 9.74 -23.27 7.35
C ARG A 135 10.18 -22.03 8.12
N THR A 136 11.42 -21.58 7.90
CA THR A 136 11.97 -20.38 8.56
C THR A 136 11.17 -19.13 8.21
N VAL A 137 10.71 -19.00 6.95
CA VAL A 137 9.91 -17.86 6.50
C VAL A 137 8.55 -17.82 7.21
N TRP A 138 7.87 -18.96 7.36
CA TRP A 138 6.61 -19.03 8.13
C TRP A 138 6.79 -18.77 9.62
N VAL A 139 7.88 -19.28 10.22
CA VAL A 139 8.22 -18.98 11.62
C VAL A 139 8.51 -17.48 11.79
N ALA A 140 9.24 -16.86 10.86
CA ALA A 140 9.48 -15.43 10.87
C ALA A 140 8.18 -14.63 10.75
N LEU A 141 7.25 -15.03 9.87
CA LEU A 141 5.93 -14.41 9.78
C LEU A 141 5.18 -14.50 11.11
N ALA A 142 5.11 -15.68 11.72
CA ALA A 142 4.45 -15.87 13.01
C ALA A 142 5.10 -15.00 14.10
N ALA A 143 6.44 -14.94 14.14
CA ALA A 143 7.18 -14.11 15.09
C ALA A 143 6.91 -12.61 14.88
N ILE A 144 6.85 -12.13 13.63
CA ILE A 144 6.52 -10.73 13.31
C ILE A 144 5.10 -10.41 13.78
N LEU A 145 4.11 -11.25 13.43
CA LEU A 145 2.70 -10.99 13.73
C LEU A 145 2.40 -11.07 15.23
N VAL A 146 2.85 -12.15 15.89
CA VAL A 146 2.63 -12.35 17.33
C VAL A 146 3.47 -11.39 18.15
N GLY A 147 4.73 -11.14 17.76
CA GLY A 147 5.62 -10.21 18.46
C GLY A 147 5.10 -8.77 18.41
N TYR A 148 4.64 -8.31 17.24
CA TYR A 148 4.05 -6.97 17.11
C TYR A 148 2.71 -6.85 17.86
N TRP A 149 1.87 -7.89 17.78
CA TRP A 149 0.63 -7.96 18.56
C TRP A 149 0.89 -7.87 20.07
N LEU A 150 1.82 -8.69 20.58
CA LEU A 150 2.22 -8.70 21.98
C LEU A 150 2.77 -7.34 22.41
N ALA A 151 3.58 -6.69 21.57
CA ALA A 151 4.13 -5.38 21.88
C ALA A 151 3.01 -4.33 22.09
N PHE A 152 1.94 -4.38 21.30
CA PHE A 152 0.77 -3.49 21.48
C PHE A 152 -0.03 -3.81 22.74
N VAL A 153 -0.31 -5.10 22.98
CA VAL A 153 -1.15 -5.54 24.11
C VAL A 153 -0.42 -5.38 25.45
N LEU A 154 0.91 -5.53 25.47
CA LEU A 154 1.72 -5.31 26.67
C LEU A 154 1.99 -3.82 26.93
N TYR A 155 1.84 -2.95 25.92
CA TYR A 155 1.97 -1.51 26.11
C TYR A 155 0.79 -0.98 26.94
N PRO A 156 1.06 -0.19 28.00
CA PRO A 156 0.02 0.24 28.94
C PRO A 156 -1.02 1.11 28.25
N LEU A 157 -2.29 0.87 28.58
CA LEU A 157 -3.38 1.74 28.16
C LEU A 157 -3.24 3.13 28.80
N PRO A 158 -3.72 4.18 28.12
CA PRO A 158 -3.74 5.52 28.68
C PRO A 158 -4.52 5.56 30.01
N GLY A 159 -4.00 6.33 30.98
CA GLY A 159 -4.65 6.50 32.27
C GLY A 159 -5.93 7.34 32.21
N PRO A 160 -6.71 7.43 33.30
CA PRO A 160 -8.02 8.09 33.33
C PRO A 160 -8.03 9.58 32.93
N GLY A 161 -6.88 10.26 33.02
CA GLY A 161 -6.73 11.68 32.66
C GLY A 161 -6.24 11.93 31.22
N PHE A 162 -6.13 10.91 30.37
CA PHE A 162 -5.65 11.08 29.01
C PHE A 162 -6.69 11.77 28.11
N SER A 163 -6.32 12.90 27.53
CA SER A 163 -7.16 13.61 26.55
C SER A 163 -6.91 13.09 25.14
N TYR A 164 -7.92 12.45 24.55
CA TYR A 164 -7.91 12.00 23.16
C TYR A 164 -7.89 13.16 22.16
N GLU A 165 -8.48 14.30 22.52
CA GLU A 165 -8.48 15.52 21.71
C GLU A 165 -7.07 16.09 21.54
N ALA A 166 -6.25 16.01 22.59
CA ALA A 166 -4.85 16.45 22.55
C ALA A 166 -3.98 15.67 21.55
N VAL A 167 -4.43 14.47 21.16
CA VAL A 167 -3.78 13.61 20.15
C VAL A 167 -4.59 13.51 18.85
N GLY A 168 -5.46 14.49 18.60
CA GLY A 168 -6.18 14.61 17.34
C GLY A 168 -7.25 13.54 17.11
N VAL A 169 -7.81 12.99 18.18
CA VAL A 169 -8.97 12.10 18.14
C VAL A 169 -10.20 12.87 18.61
N PRO A 170 -11.24 13.03 17.77
CA PRO A 170 -12.47 13.73 18.14
C PRO A 170 -13.18 13.09 19.34
N ALA A 171 -13.91 13.90 20.12
CA ALA A 171 -14.67 13.42 21.28
C ALA A 171 -15.75 12.38 20.92
N ASP A 172 -16.34 12.52 19.73
CA ASP A 172 -17.39 11.66 19.17
C ASP A 172 -16.83 10.50 18.32
N TRP A 173 -15.54 10.19 18.44
CA TRP A 173 -14.88 9.16 17.61
C TRP A 173 -15.56 7.78 17.74
N PRO A 174 -16.23 7.29 16.68
CA PRO A 174 -17.10 6.11 16.76
C PRO A 174 -16.34 4.78 16.90
N TYR A 175 -15.02 4.82 16.70
CA TYR A 175 -14.15 3.65 16.70
C TYR A 175 -13.36 3.50 18.00
N HIS A 176 -13.73 4.20 19.06
CA HIS A 176 -13.13 3.99 20.36
C HIS A 176 -13.49 2.60 20.91
N LYS A 177 -12.48 1.77 21.18
CA LYS A 177 -12.67 0.40 21.70
C LYS A 177 -12.24 0.27 23.15
N THR A 178 -12.79 -0.75 23.80
CA THR A 178 -12.49 -1.15 25.19
C THR A 178 -11.86 -2.56 25.22
N GLY A 179 -11.37 -2.98 26.39
CA GLY A 179 -10.72 -4.29 26.56
C GLY A 179 -9.42 -4.41 25.76
N ILE A 180 -9.13 -5.60 25.23
CA ILE A 180 -7.91 -5.86 24.44
C ILE A 180 -7.84 -4.97 23.19
N ALA A 181 -8.98 -4.70 22.55
CA ALA A 181 -9.03 -3.87 21.35
C ALA A 181 -8.63 -2.40 21.62
N ALA A 182 -8.70 -1.93 22.87
CA ALA A 182 -8.32 -0.56 23.25
C ALA A 182 -6.83 -0.27 22.99
N HIS A 183 -5.98 -1.30 23.01
CA HIS A 183 -4.54 -1.18 22.70
C HIS A 183 -4.28 -0.76 21.25
N PHE A 184 -5.29 -0.84 20.39
CA PHE A 184 -5.23 -0.45 18.98
C PHE A 184 -6.03 0.84 18.69
N ASN A 185 -6.44 1.57 19.73
CA ASN A 185 -7.10 2.87 19.56
C ASN A 185 -6.15 3.87 18.90
N LYS A 186 -6.73 4.80 18.15
CA LYS A 186 -6.00 5.84 17.42
C LYS A 186 -5.17 6.69 18.40
N ASN A 187 -3.92 6.96 18.01
CA ASN A 187 -2.98 7.86 18.68
C ASN A 187 -2.83 7.68 20.20
N SER A 188 -2.97 6.45 20.71
CA SER A 188 -2.86 6.12 22.15
C SER A 188 -2.16 4.78 22.39
N ASN A 189 -1.43 4.29 21.38
CA ASN A 189 -0.83 2.96 21.36
C ASN A 189 0.70 3.03 21.24
N LEU A 190 1.36 1.87 21.30
CA LEU A 190 2.81 1.74 21.21
C LEU A 190 3.41 2.45 19.99
N ALA A 191 2.80 2.29 18.80
CA ALA A 191 3.35 2.88 17.59
C ALA A 191 3.24 4.41 17.59
N TRP A 192 2.18 4.95 18.18
CA TRP A 192 2.08 6.39 18.42
C TRP A 192 3.15 6.89 19.42
N ALA A 193 3.37 6.17 20.51
CA ALA A 193 4.41 6.51 21.49
C ALA A 193 5.80 6.51 20.83
N PHE A 194 6.07 5.53 19.98
CA PHE A 194 7.30 5.50 19.18
C PHE A 194 7.41 6.71 18.27
N ASP A 195 6.36 7.08 17.52
CA ASP A 195 6.43 8.19 16.57
C ASP A 195 6.55 9.56 17.24
N THR A 196 5.88 9.78 18.37
CA THR A 196 6.06 11.01 19.16
C THR A 196 7.48 11.14 19.72
N TRP A 197 8.19 10.05 19.95
CA TRP A 197 9.61 10.11 20.25
C TRP A 197 10.45 10.26 18.97
N PHE A 198 10.35 9.32 18.04
CA PHE A 198 11.21 9.17 16.88
C PHE A 198 11.11 10.34 15.88
N LEU A 199 9.89 10.77 15.53
CA LEU A 199 9.70 11.85 14.55
C LEU A 199 10.09 13.22 15.11
N ASN A 200 10.19 13.35 16.44
CA ASN A 200 10.70 14.55 17.11
C ASN A 200 12.24 14.60 17.19
N LEU A 201 12.95 13.54 16.76
CA LEU A 201 14.41 13.57 16.59
C LEU A 201 14.85 14.29 15.31
N PHE A 202 13.92 14.51 14.37
CA PHE A 202 14.20 15.15 13.08
C PHE A 202 13.79 16.63 13.08
N PRO A 203 14.42 17.48 12.25
CA PRO A 203 14.04 18.89 12.11
C PRO A 203 12.57 19.06 11.71
N ARG A 204 11.82 19.83 12.50
CA ARG A 204 10.39 20.08 12.29
C ARG A 204 9.95 21.44 12.84
N ALA A 205 9.03 22.11 12.14
CA ALA A 205 8.51 23.41 12.53
C ALA A 205 7.67 23.36 13.82
N LYS A 206 6.99 22.24 14.08
CA LYS A 206 6.16 22.01 15.28
C LYS A 206 6.43 20.63 15.85
N THR A 207 6.30 20.48 17.16
CA THR A 207 6.37 19.17 17.83
C THR A 207 5.36 18.20 17.24
N PHE A 208 5.78 16.96 16.98
CA PHE A 208 4.90 15.89 16.53
C PHE A 208 4.06 15.44 17.71
N LEU A 209 2.76 15.70 17.65
CA LEU A 209 1.81 15.21 18.65
C LEU A 209 1.04 14.00 18.13
N TYR A 210 0.68 14.00 16.84
CA TYR A 210 -0.07 12.91 16.24
C TYR A 210 -0.01 12.95 14.71
N ASN A 211 -0.32 11.80 14.09
CA ASN A 211 -0.68 11.72 12.68
C ASN A 211 -2.21 11.84 12.57
N GLY A 212 -2.73 12.79 11.77
CA GLY A 212 -4.18 12.98 11.61
C GLY A 212 -4.88 11.74 11.02
N GLY A 213 -4.17 11.02 10.16
CA GLY A 213 -4.58 9.71 9.65
C GLY A 213 -4.34 8.56 10.63
N GLY A 214 -3.59 8.75 11.71
CA GLY A 214 -3.18 7.69 12.63
C GLY A 214 -2.28 6.64 11.99
N TYR A 215 -1.59 7.00 10.90
CA TYR A 215 -0.52 6.19 10.33
C TYR A 215 0.72 6.24 11.21
N ALA A 216 1.49 5.14 11.23
CA ALA A 216 2.65 5.05 12.12
C ALA A 216 3.90 4.44 11.49
N THR A 217 5.09 4.88 11.93
CA THR A 217 6.39 4.38 11.41
C THR A 217 6.55 2.89 11.64
N LEU A 218 6.28 2.39 12.86
CA LEU A 218 6.48 0.98 13.23
C LEU A 218 5.64 -0.01 12.41
N SER A 219 4.66 0.48 11.64
CA SER A 219 3.88 -0.31 10.67
C SER A 219 4.74 -1.07 9.66
N PHE A 220 6.03 -0.72 9.49
CA PHE A 220 6.89 -1.39 8.51
C PHE A 220 7.17 -2.84 8.94
N ILE A 221 7.12 -3.11 10.24
CA ILE A 221 7.34 -4.43 10.85
C ILE A 221 6.23 -5.41 10.41
N PRO A 222 4.94 -5.14 10.65
CA PRO A 222 3.88 -6.02 10.13
C PRO A 222 3.70 -5.88 8.60
N THR A 223 4.06 -4.75 7.97
CA THR A 223 4.12 -4.64 6.50
C THR A 223 5.10 -5.64 5.90
N LEU A 224 6.24 -5.90 6.57
CA LEU A 224 7.14 -7.00 6.22
C LEU A 224 6.43 -8.36 6.25
N GLY A 225 5.46 -8.56 7.14
CA GLY A 225 4.59 -9.74 7.10
C GLY A 225 3.81 -9.89 5.79
N THR A 226 3.22 -8.81 5.28
CA THR A 226 2.57 -8.79 3.95
C THR A 226 3.57 -9.08 2.82
N MET A 227 4.78 -8.53 2.91
CA MET A 227 5.85 -8.83 1.95
C MET A 227 6.29 -10.30 2.02
N VAL A 228 6.31 -10.91 3.21
CA VAL A 228 6.62 -12.34 3.41
C VAL A 228 5.56 -13.25 2.79
N LEU A 229 4.26 -12.90 2.91
CA LEU A 229 3.19 -13.60 2.19
C LEU A 229 3.43 -13.53 0.67
N GLY A 230 3.83 -12.38 0.16
CA GLY A 230 4.24 -12.17 -1.22
C GLY A 230 5.44 -13.02 -1.63
N LEU A 231 6.48 -13.09 -0.78
CA LEU A 231 7.67 -13.93 -0.98
C LEU A 231 7.27 -15.39 -1.18
N GLN A 232 6.33 -15.88 -0.38
CA GLN A 232 5.84 -17.24 -0.50
C GLN A 232 5.06 -17.47 -1.81
N ALA A 233 4.23 -16.50 -2.21
CA ALA A 233 3.53 -16.55 -3.49
C ALA A 233 4.51 -16.56 -4.68
N GLY A 234 5.55 -15.72 -4.65
CA GLY A 234 6.61 -15.71 -5.66
C GLY A 234 7.38 -17.02 -5.76
N ARG A 235 7.62 -17.69 -4.62
CA ARG A 235 8.22 -19.03 -4.58
C ARG A 235 7.32 -20.07 -5.24
N TRP A 236 6.01 -20.03 -5.00
CA TRP A 236 5.06 -20.96 -5.63
C TRP A 236 4.98 -20.75 -7.15
N LEU A 237 4.99 -19.50 -7.62
CA LEU A 237 5.04 -19.20 -9.07
C LEU A 237 6.32 -19.73 -9.72
N ARG A 238 7.47 -19.62 -9.04
CA ARG A 238 8.75 -20.15 -9.53
C ARG A 238 8.89 -21.66 -9.45
N ALA A 239 8.05 -22.35 -8.68
CA ALA A 239 8.21 -23.78 -8.42
C ALA A 239 7.79 -24.67 -9.61
N GLY A 240 7.26 -24.11 -10.70
CA GLY A 240 6.87 -24.89 -11.88
C GLY A 240 5.69 -25.84 -11.63
N LEU A 241 4.82 -25.51 -10.67
CA LEU A 241 3.65 -26.32 -10.34
C LEU A 241 2.62 -26.30 -11.48
N PRO A 242 1.84 -27.38 -11.68
CA PRO A 242 0.66 -27.35 -12.52
C PRO A 242 -0.30 -26.23 -12.11
N TYR A 243 -0.94 -25.58 -13.08
CA TYR A 243 -1.82 -24.44 -12.81
C TYR A 243 -2.95 -24.75 -11.79
N PRO A 244 -3.58 -25.94 -11.74
CA PRO A 244 -4.62 -26.23 -10.75
C PRO A 244 -4.06 -26.23 -9.33
N ASP A 245 -2.87 -26.79 -9.12
CA ASP A 245 -2.22 -26.87 -7.81
C ASP A 245 -1.78 -25.49 -7.32
N LEU A 246 -1.26 -24.67 -8.23
CA LEU A 246 -0.90 -23.28 -7.93
C LEU A 246 -2.13 -22.45 -7.55
N LEU A 247 -3.21 -22.55 -8.33
CA LEU A 247 -4.47 -21.88 -8.02
C LEU A 247 -5.05 -22.36 -6.69
N LYS A 248 -5.04 -23.66 -6.42
CA LYS A 248 -5.48 -24.23 -5.15
C LYS A 248 -4.71 -23.63 -3.98
N ARG A 249 -3.39 -23.49 -4.09
CA ARG A 249 -2.55 -22.86 -3.04
C ARG A 249 -2.91 -21.39 -2.82
N PHE A 250 -3.09 -20.63 -3.89
CA PHE A 250 -3.49 -19.22 -3.77
C PHE A 250 -4.89 -19.06 -3.18
N LEU A 251 -5.87 -19.82 -3.66
CA LEU A 251 -7.24 -19.77 -3.14
C LEU A 251 -7.29 -20.19 -1.68
N LEU A 252 -6.61 -21.28 -1.30
CA LEU A 252 -6.56 -21.73 0.09
C LEU A 252 -5.90 -20.68 0.99
N ALA A 253 -4.73 -20.15 0.60
CA ALA A 253 -4.06 -19.09 1.35
C ALA A 253 -4.92 -17.81 1.45
N GLY A 254 -5.61 -17.46 0.36
CA GLY A 254 -6.52 -16.32 0.29
C GLY A 254 -7.69 -16.45 1.28
N VAL A 255 -8.42 -17.58 1.19
CA VAL A 255 -9.57 -17.88 2.06
C VAL A 255 -9.14 -17.99 3.53
N MET A 256 -8.04 -18.69 3.83
CA MET A 256 -7.53 -18.80 5.20
C MET A 256 -7.11 -17.45 5.76
N GLY A 257 -6.43 -16.60 4.97
CA GLY A 257 -6.04 -15.25 5.37
C GLY A 257 -7.24 -14.37 5.69
N LEU A 258 -8.24 -14.35 4.80
CA LEU A 258 -9.49 -13.61 5.02
C LEU A 258 -10.25 -14.10 6.25
N ALA A 259 -10.45 -15.42 6.36
CA ALA A 259 -11.16 -16.01 7.48
C ALA A 259 -10.46 -15.71 8.80
N THR A 260 -9.14 -15.84 8.86
CA THR A 260 -8.37 -15.58 10.08
C THR A 260 -8.37 -14.09 10.44
N GLY A 261 -8.13 -13.20 9.47
CA GLY A 261 -8.17 -11.75 9.72
C GLY A 261 -9.55 -11.26 10.15
N TRP A 262 -10.62 -11.82 9.56
CA TRP A 262 -11.99 -11.56 9.98
C TRP A 262 -12.27 -12.07 11.40
N LEU A 263 -11.89 -13.32 11.71
CA LEU A 263 -12.00 -13.91 13.05
C LEU A 263 -11.30 -13.06 14.12
N LEU A 264 -10.06 -12.63 13.85
CA LEU A 264 -9.31 -11.75 14.76
C LEU A 264 -9.99 -10.39 14.96
N THR A 265 -10.74 -9.93 13.95
CA THR A 265 -11.46 -8.66 14.02
C THR A 265 -12.75 -8.79 14.83
N ILE A 266 -13.57 -9.81 14.58
CA ILE A 266 -14.82 -10.01 15.31
C ILE A 266 -14.60 -10.39 16.78
N THR A 267 -13.49 -11.09 17.08
CA THR A 267 -13.11 -11.44 18.47
C THR A 267 -12.46 -10.27 19.22
N GLY A 268 -12.07 -9.21 18.52
CA GLY A 268 -11.37 -8.06 19.10
C GLY A 268 -9.92 -8.33 19.51
N ILE A 269 -9.37 -9.52 19.23
CA ILE A 269 -7.99 -9.91 19.58
C ILE A 269 -7.00 -9.04 18.81
N SER A 270 -7.15 -8.96 17.49
CA SER A 270 -6.35 -8.10 16.62
C SER A 270 -7.25 -7.55 15.52
N PRO A 271 -7.97 -6.44 15.80
CA PRO A 271 -8.81 -5.80 14.80
C PRO A 271 -8.06 -5.46 13.51
N SER A 272 -8.70 -5.63 12.35
CA SER A 272 -8.09 -5.25 11.06
C SER A 272 -8.09 -3.74 10.87
N ILE A 273 -6.96 -3.11 11.23
CA ILE A 273 -6.70 -1.68 11.06
C ILE A 273 -5.52 -1.50 10.10
N LYS A 274 -5.77 -0.85 8.96
CA LYS A 274 -4.78 -0.52 7.93
C LYS A 274 -3.78 0.54 8.41
N ARG A 275 -4.24 1.60 9.07
CA ARG A 275 -3.42 2.79 9.42
C ARG A 275 -2.20 2.46 10.29
N ILE A 276 -2.34 1.57 11.28
CA ILE A 276 -1.21 1.06 12.11
C ILE A 276 -0.78 -0.37 11.75
N TRP A 277 -1.29 -0.88 10.62
CA TRP A 277 -0.93 -2.16 10.02
C TRP A 277 -0.98 -3.36 10.96
N THR A 278 -2.09 -3.51 11.68
CA THR A 278 -2.29 -4.60 12.65
C THR A 278 -2.02 -6.01 12.07
N PRO A 279 -1.66 -6.99 12.91
CA PRO A 279 -1.49 -8.37 12.45
C PRO A 279 -2.74 -8.99 11.81
N GLY A 280 -3.93 -8.65 12.32
CA GLY A 280 -5.21 -8.98 11.70
C GLY A 280 -5.34 -8.42 10.28
N TRP A 281 -4.93 -7.16 10.07
CA TRP A 281 -4.87 -6.53 8.74
C TRP A 281 -3.90 -7.24 7.80
N VAL A 282 -2.73 -7.69 8.26
CA VAL A 282 -1.76 -8.42 7.42
C VAL A 282 -2.38 -9.69 6.84
N LEU A 283 -3.08 -10.48 7.67
CA LEU A 283 -3.72 -11.71 7.25
C LEU A 283 -4.94 -11.43 6.34
N PHE A 284 -5.77 -10.46 6.73
CA PHE A 284 -6.96 -10.09 5.95
C PHE A 284 -6.59 -9.54 4.57
N SER A 285 -5.77 -8.50 4.51
CA SER A 285 -5.34 -7.88 3.25
C SER A 285 -4.44 -8.82 2.44
N GLY A 286 -3.59 -9.61 3.08
CA GLY A 286 -2.80 -10.66 2.43
C GLY A 286 -3.69 -11.73 1.78
N GLY A 287 -4.81 -12.08 2.42
CA GLY A 287 -5.84 -12.94 1.86
C GLY A 287 -6.40 -12.39 0.54
N TRP A 288 -6.78 -11.11 0.53
CA TRP A 288 -7.18 -10.41 -0.70
C TRP A 288 -6.08 -10.40 -1.76
N CYS A 289 -4.81 -10.15 -1.40
CA CYS A 289 -3.70 -10.18 -2.34
C CYS A 289 -3.53 -11.56 -3.01
N PHE A 290 -3.71 -12.66 -2.26
CA PHE A 290 -3.69 -14.02 -2.82
C PHE A 290 -4.86 -14.28 -3.78
N LEU A 291 -6.06 -13.80 -3.45
CA LEU A 291 -7.21 -13.92 -4.35
C LEU A 291 -7.02 -13.09 -5.63
N LEU A 292 -6.51 -11.86 -5.52
CA LEU A 292 -6.23 -10.99 -6.65
C LEU A 292 -5.16 -11.61 -7.56
N ILE A 293 -4.02 -12.04 -7.02
CA ILE A 293 -2.99 -12.69 -7.85
C ILE A 293 -3.51 -13.99 -8.50
N SER A 294 -4.37 -14.75 -7.81
CA SER A 294 -5.05 -15.91 -8.37
C SER A 294 -5.95 -15.55 -9.55
N ALA A 295 -6.76 -14.49 -9.42
CA ALA A 295 -7.64 -14.02 -10.49
C ALA A 295 -6.84 -13.54 -11.71
N PHE A 296 -5.83 -12.69 -11.50
CA PHE A 296 -4.97 -12.21 -12.59
C PHE A 296 -4.23 -13.35 -13.28
N TYR A 297 -3.67 -14.30 -12.52
CA TYR A 297 -3.00 -15.47 -13.08
C TYR A 297 -3.96 -16.35 -13.90
N TYR A 298 -5.16 -16.62 -13.37
CA TYR A 298 -6.14 -17.41 -14.11
C TYR A 298 -6.59 -16.74 -15.42
N ILE A 299 -6.90 -15.44 -15.39
CA ILE A 299 -7.40 -14.73 -16.57
C ILE A 299 -6.30 -14.57 -17.64
N ILE A 300 -5.08 -14.21 -17.24
CA ILE A 300 -4.02 -13.83 -18.16
C ILE A 300 -3.16 -15.03 -18.57
N ASP A 301 -2.79 -15.90 -17.63
CA ASP A 301 -1.86 -16.99 -17.85
C ASP A 301 -2.58 -18.32 -18.15
N VAL A 302 -3.76 -18.57 -17.60
CA VAL A 302 -4.52 -19.80 -17.89
C VAL A 302 -5.49 -19.61 -19.06
N ARG A 303 -6.36 -18.59 -19.01
CA ARG A 303 -7.34 -18.28 -20.07
C ARG A 303 -6.73 -17.54 -21.27
N GLN A 304 -5.51 -17.03 -21.14
CA GLN A 304 -4.79 -16.29 -22.20
C GLN A 304 -5.53 -15.01 -22.66
N TRP A 305 -6.43 -14.47 -21.84
CA TRP A 305 -7.15 -13.24 -22.13
C TRP A 305 -6.27 -12.04 -21.80
N ARG A 306 -5.43 -11.64 -22.75
CA ARG A 306 -4.38 -10.63 -22.55
C ARG A 306 -4.72 -9.22 -23.03
N GLY A 307 -5.70 -9.07 -23.93
CA GLY A 307 -5.99 -7.79 -24.59
C GLY A 307 -6.34 -6.67 -23.62
N TRP A 308 -7.24 -6.94 -22.66
CA TRP A 308 -7.65 -5.97 -21.64
C TRP A 308 -6.54 -5.63 -20.63
N ALA A 309 -5.55 -6.51 -20.45
CA ALA A 309 -4.48 -6.33 -19.49
C ALA A 309 -3.39 -5.40 -20.02
N PHE A 310 -3.35 -5.12 -21.33
CA PHE A 310 -2.29 -4.33 -21.95
C PHE A 310 -2.14 -2.92 -21.34
N PRO A 311 -3.21 -2.11 -21.19
CA PRO A 311 -3.09 -0.80 -20.54
C PRO A 311 -2.52 -0.89 -19.13
N LEU A 312 -2.91 -1.92 -18.37
CA LEU A 312 -2.41 -2.15 -17.01
C LEU A 312 -0.95 -2.58 -17.02
N VAL A 313 -0.52 -3.45 -17.94
CA VAL A 313 0.88 -3.85 -18.05
C VAL A 313 1.79 -2.65 -18.32
N VAL A 314 1.38 -1.72 -19.19
CA VAL A 314 2.12 -0.47 -19.45
C VAL A 314 2.35 0.32 -18.16
N ILE A 315 1.31 0.48 -17.34
CA ILE A 315 1.39 1.15 -16.04
C ILE A 315 2.29 0.34 -15.08
N GLY A 316 2.06 -0.96 -14.96
CA GLY A 316 2.73 -1.84 -14.00
C GLY A 316 4.23 -2.01 -14.23
N MET A 317 4.68 -1.94 -15.49
CA MET A 317 6.11 -1.98 -15.81
C MET A 317 6.85 -0.68 -15.43
N ASN A 318 6.12 0.42 -15.25
CA ASN A 318 6.63 1.73 -14.87
C ASN A 318 6.00 2.27 -13.58
N SER A 319 5.75 1.37 -12.61
CA SER A 319 5.09 1.68 -11.33
C SER A 319 5.70 2.86 -10.55
N ILE A 320 7.03 2.93 -10.42
CA ILE A 320 7.67 4.06 -9.74
C ILE A 320 7.46 5.37 -10.51
N ALA A 321 7.50 5.32 -11.84
CA ALA A 321 7.30 6.49 -12.68
C ALA A 321 5.90 7.08 -12.49
N ILE A 322 4.85 6.26 -12.60
CA ILE A 322 3.47 6.73 -12.41
C ILE A 322 3.20 7.17 -10.96
N TYR A 323 3.85 6.55 -9.97
CA TYR A 323 3.80 7.03 -8.58
C TYR A 323 4.33 8.46 -8.47
N CYS A 324 5.50 8.74 -9.05
CA CYS A 324 6.07 10.08 -9.05
C CYS A 324 5.24 11.07 -9.90
N LEU A 325 4.77 10.68 -11.08
CA LEU A 325 4.00 11.56 -11.98
C LEU A 325 2.73 12.07 -11.30
N VAL A 326 1.96 11.18 -10.66
CA VAL A 326 0.72 11.53 -9.95
C VAL A 326 1.00 12.47 -8.77
N HIS A 327 2.12 12.29 -8.05
CA HIS A 327 2.44 13.14 -6.89
C HIS A 327 3.11 14.47 -7.25
N LEU A 328 3.61 14.64 -8.47
CA LEU A 328 4.45 15.79 -8.84
C LEU A 328 3.81 16.74 -9.85
N ILE A 329 3.03 16.22 -10.81
CA ILE A 329 2.63 17.01 -11.99
C ILE A 329 1.17 16.84 -12.39
N ASP A 330 0.34 16.24 -11.54
CA ASP A 330 -1.09 16.04 -11.79
C ASP A 330 -1.85 17.38 -11.91
N HIS A 331 -1.65 18.28 -10.95
CA HIS A 331 -2.18 19.63 -10.96
C HIS A 331 -1.67 20.44 -12.15
N PHE A 332 -0.37 20.35 -12.44
CA PHE A 332 0.23 21.02 -13.59
C PHE A 332 -0.45 20.64 -14.90
N ILE A 333 -0.76 19.36 -15.12
CA ILE A 333 -1.43 18.89 -16.33
C ILE A 333 -2.86 19.44 -16.41
N ILE A 334 -3.63 19.34 -15.34
CA ILE A 334 -5.01 19.83 -15.31
C ILE A 334 -5.05 21.35 -15.56
N ASP A 335 -4.19 22.11 -14.89
CA ASP A 335 -4.11 23.57 -15.02
C ASP A 335 -3.67 23.99 -16.42
N THR A 336 -2.78 23.22 -17.05
CA THR A 336 -2.36 23.44 -18.44
C THR A 336 -3.53 23.24 -19.42
N PHE A 337 -4.35 22.21 -19.22
CA PHE A 337 -5.57 22.01 -20.02
C PHE A 337 -6.53 23.19 -19.86
N LYS A 338 -6.79 23.64 -18.62
CA LYS A 338 -7.65 24.81 -18.34
C LYS A 338 -7.08 26.10 -18.94
N THR A 339 -5.77 26.27 -18.94
CA THR A 339 -5.10 27.45 -19.50
C THR A 339 -5.25 27.53 -21.02
N HIS A 340 -5.07 26.41 -21.74
CA HIS A 340 -5.04 26.41 -23.20
C HIS A 340 -6.38 26.12 -23.88
N LEU A 341 -7.26 25.36 -23.24
CA LEU A 341 -8.58 25.04 -23.79
C LEU A 341 -9.69 25.94 -23.24
N GLY A 342 -9.37 26.78 -22.26
CA GLY A 342 -10.30 27.69 -21.58
C GLY A 342 -10.62 27.23 -20.16
N GLN A 343 -10.72 28.19 -19.23
CA GLN A 343 -10.90 27.90 -17.80
C GLN A 343 -12.18 27.12 -17.50
N THR A 344 -13.21 27.29 -18.34
CA THR A 344 -14.52 26.66 -18.20
C THR A 344 -14.70 25.41 -19.09
N VAL A 345 -13.62 24.92 -19.73
CA VAL A 345 -13.72 23.79 -20.68
C VAL A 345 -14.26 22.52 -20.03
N PHE A 346 -13.98 22.31 -18.74
CA PHE A 346 -14.45 21.15 -18.01
C PHE A 346 -15.79 21.40 -17.31
N ASP A 347 -16.18 22.66 -17.10
CA ASP A 347 -17.44 23.02 -16.44
C ASP A 347 -18.66 22.58 -17.26
N GLN A 348 -18.52 22.45 -18.58
CA GLN A 348 -19.56 21.92 -19.47
C GLN A 348 -20.01 20.49 -19.12
N PHE A 349 -19.19 19.74 -18.37
CA PHE A 349 -19.52 18.40 -17.90
C PHE A 349 -20.34 18.41 -16.59
N GLY A 350 -20.61 19.59 -16.01
CA GLY A 350 -21.42 19.75 -14.81
C GLY A 350 -20.89 18.91 -13.63
N PRO A 351 -21.72 18.07 -12.99
CA PRO A 351 -21.29 17.18 -11.91
C PRO A 351 -20.14 16.23 -12.27
N TYR A 352 -19.89 15.99 -13.57
CA TYR A 352 -18.85 15.10 -14.07
C TYR A 352 -17.55 15.82 -14.45
N GLU A 353 -17.41 17.12 -14.16
CA GLU A 353 -16.17 17.89 -14.35
C GLU A 353 -14.93 17.14 -13.85
N PRO A 354 -14.90 16.58 -12.62
CA PRO A 354 -13.69 15.93 -12.10
C PRO A 354 -13.32 14.65 -12.85
N LEU A 355 -14.32 13.95 -13.40
CA LEU A 355 -14.10 12.77 -14.23
C LEU A 355 -13.47 13.15 -15.57
N ALA A 356 -13.89 14.26 -16.17
CA ALA A 356 -13.37 14.75 -17.43
C ALA A 356 -11.94 15.28 -17.29
N SER A 357 -11.69 16.15 -16.32
CA SER A 357 -10.36 16.75 -16.09
C SER A 357 -9.36 15.71 -15.58
N GLY A 358 -9.73 14.90 -14.60
CA GLY A 358 -8.90 13.80 -14.11
C GLY A 358 -8.68 12.71 -15.18
N GLY A 359 -9.69 12.41 -16.00
CA GLY A 359 -9.58 11.46 -17.10
C GLY A 359 -8.59 11.91 -18.18
N ALA A 360 -8.59 13.20 -18.52
CA ALA A 360 -7.61 13.79 -19.44
C ALA A 360 -6.19 13.67 -18.88
N ALA A 361 -5.98 13.97 -17.59
CA ALA A 361 -4.69 13.82 -16.93
C ALA A 361 -4.21 12.35 -16.88
N LEU A 362 -5.09 11.41 -16.53
CA LEU A 362 -4.79 9.97 -16.58
C LEU A 362 -4.39 9.50 -17.98
N LEU A 363 -5.06 10.02 -19.02
CA LEU A 363 -4.70 9.71 -20.40
C LEU A 363 -3.30 10.23 -20.74
N VAL A 364 -2.97 11.47 -20.37
CA VAL A 364 -1.62 12.03 -20.54
C VAL A 364 -0.57 11.17 -19.83
N PHE A 365 -0.83 10.80 -18.57
CA PHE A 365 0.06 9.89 -17.83
C PHE A 365 0.23 8.56 -18.55
N TRP A 366 -0.86 7.94 -18.99
CA TRP A 366 -0.79 6.68 -19.71
C TRP A 366 0.01 6.81 -21.01
N LEU A 367 -0.14 7.91 -21.76
CA LEU A 367 0.62 8.17 -22.99
C LEU A 367 2.12 8.32 -22.72
N ILE A 368 2.50 9.01 -21.62
CA ILE A 368 3.89 9.10 -21.18
C ILE A 368 4.45 7.69 -20.88
N LEU A 369 3.72 6.90 -20.11
CA LEU A 369 4.14 5.52 -19.78
C LEU A 369 4.19 4.61 -21.00
N TYR A 370 3.27 4.79 -21.95
CA TYR A 370 3.25 4.05 -23.20
C TYR A 370 4.45 4.41 -24.08
N TRP A 371 4.83 5.68 -24.13
CA TRP A 371 6.07 6.12 -24.78
C TRP A 371 7.30 5.49 -24.10
N MET A 372 7.38 5.51 -22.77
CA MET A 372 8.45 4.85 -22.02
C MET A 372 8.51 3.34 -22.32
N TYR A 373 7.36 2.68 -22.34
CA TYR A 373 7.22 1.26 -22.67
C TYR A 373 7.73 0.96 -24.09
N LYS A 374 7.34 1.76 -25.10
CA LYS A 374 7.82 1.63 -26.48
C LYS A 374 9.33 1.82 -26.61
N LYS A 375 9.91 2.73 -25.82
CA LYS A 375 11.36 2.98 -25.77
C LYS A 375 12.11 2.02 -24.84
N LYS A 376 11.43 1.08 -24.19
CA LYS A 376 12.00 0.15 -23.19
C LYS A 376 12.70 0.87 -22.03
N LEU A 377 12.22 2.07 -21.68
CA LEU A 377 12.67 2.85 -20.53
C LEU A 377 11.86 2.42 -19.31
N PHE A 378 12.53 1.83 -18.31
CA PHE A 378 11.90 1.37 -17.08
C PHE A 378 12.63 1.93 -15.87
N ILE A 379 11.95 2.78 -15.10
CA ILE A 379 12.52 3.31 -13.86
C ILE A 379 12.57 2.19 -12.83
N ARG A 380 13.79 1.85 -12.40
CA ARG A 380 14.06 0.84 -11.37
C ARG A 380 14.98 1.45 -10.35
N VAL A 381 14.71 1.15 -9.09
CA VAL A 381 15.56 1.52 -7.95
C VAL A 381 16.51 0.38 -7.65
#